data_AF-A0A6B3HY34-F1
#
_entry.id   AF-A0A6B3HY34-F1
#
_cell.length_a   1.000
_cell.length_b   1.000
_cell.length_c   1.000
_cell.angle_alpha   90.00
_cell.angle_beta   90.00
_cell.angle_gamma   90.00
#
_symmetry.space_group_name_H-M   'P 1'
#
loop_
_entity.id
_entity.type
_entity.pdbx_description
1 polymer ?
#
loop_
_entity_poly.entity_id
_entity_poly.type
_entity_poly.pdbx_seq_one_letter_code
_entity_poly.pdbx_strand_id
1 'polypeptide(L)'
;MPSRAGFLALAPHRSTTAALLADAARRRSMEVTVLPVGTVPDRYRERGDGHYYGGPRFAARVARQLGVALLEPDDGWLDALPYAFTGRRVRRVPLSEARRLPGPLFAKPPTDKSFPAAVYGSGAELPPAAGDPLVQVSPV
;
A
#
# COMPACT_ATOMS: atom_id res chain seq x y z
N MET A 1 -24.60 7.83 24.93
CA MET A 1 -24.61 8.95 23.96
C MET A 1 -24.54 8.34 22.57
N PRO A 2 -25.38 8.74 21.60
CA PRO A 2 -25.19 8.28 20.23
C PRO A 2 -23.80 8.75 19.77
N SER A 3 -22.96 7.83 19.28
CA SER A 3 -21.66 8.22 18.73
C SER A 3 -21.94 9.21 17.60
N ARG A 4 -21.38 10.41 17.71
CA ARG A 4 -21.41 11.38 16.61
C ARG A 4 -20.85 10.65 15.38
N ALA A 5 -21.54 10.70 14.25
CA ALA A 5 -21.02 10.12 13.02
C ALA A 5 -19.66 10.77 12.74
N GLY A 6 -18.62 9.95 12.55
CA GLY A 6 -17.24 10.39 12.39
C GLY A 6 -17.00 11.16 11.08
N PHE A 7 -15.74 11.25 10.64
CA PHE A 7 -15.42 11.91 9.38
C PHE A 7 -14.47 11.09 8.51
N LEU A 8 -14.58 11.27 7.21
CA LEU A 8 -13.65 10.75 6.21
C LEU A 8 -12.81 11.91 5.65
N ALA A 9 -11.52 11.86 5.92
CA ALA A 9 -10.51 12.74 5.34
C ALA A 9 -9.91 12.11 4.07
N LEU A 10 -10.00 12.86 2.97
CA LEU A 10 -9.46 12.48 1.67
C LEU A 10 -8.20 13.29 1.36
N ALA A 11 -7.20 12.64 0.76
CA ALA A 11 -6.12 13.38 0.09
C ALA A 11 -6.68 14.20 -1.12
N PRO A 12 -6.00 15.28 -1.55
CA PRO A 12 -6.45 16.13 -2.66
C PRO A 12 -6.60 15.42 -4.01
N HIS A 13 -6.01 14.24 -4.17
CA HIS A 13 -6.04 13.49 -5.42
C HIS A 13 -7.42 12.88 -5.67
N ARG A 14 -8.01 13.18 -6.82
CA ARG A 14 -9.31 12.62 -7.23
C ARG A 14 -9.12 11.23 -7.82
N SER A 15 -9.82 10.25 -7.26
CA SER A 15 -9.96 8.91 -7.81
C SER A 15 -11.41 8.44 -7.72
N THR A 16 -11.79 7.47 -8.55
CA THR A 16 -13.11 6.83 -8.47
C THR A 16 -13.34 6.18 -7.11
N THR A 17 -12.30 5.55 -6.53
CA THR A 17 -12.34 5.01 -5.17
C THR A 17 -12.61 6.08 -4.12
N ALA A 18 -11.96 7.25 -4.20
CA ALA A 18 -12.23 8.36 -3.27
C ALA A 18 -13.70 8.82 -3.36
N ALA A 19 -14.28 8.86 -4.57
CA ALA A 19 -15.68 9.20 -4.79
C ALA A 19 -16.63 8.16 -4.16
N LEU A 20 -16.36 6.87 -4.38
CA LEU A 20 -17.15 5.77 -3.81
C LEU A 20 -17.08 5.75 -2.27
N LEU A 21 -15.90 5.98 -1.69
CA LEU A 21 -15.73 6.06 -0.24
C LEU A 21 -16.44 7.30 0.34
N ALA A 22 -16.35 8.45 -0.33
CA ALA A 22 -17.07 9.65 0.07
C ALA A 22 -18.59 9.43 0.10
N ASP A 23 -19.13 8.77 -0.93
CA ASP A 23 -20.55 8.44 -1.02
C ASP A 23 -20.97 7.44 0.07
N ALA A 24 -20.18 6.40 0.32
CA ALA A 24 -20.40 5.44 1.39
C ALA A 24 -20.33 6.06 2.81
N ALA A 25 -19.45 7.05 3.01
CA ALA A 25 -19.33 7.80 4.26
C ALA A 25 -20.55 8.70 4.49
N ARG A 26 -21.01 9.43 3.45
CA ARG A 26 -22.22 10.25 3.52
C ARG A 26 -23.47 9.43 3.84
N ARG A 27 -23.62 8.22 3.27
CA ARG A 27 -24.72 7.30 3.64
C ARG A 27 -24.70 6.86 5.11
N ARG A 28 -23.55 6.96 5.78
CA ARG A 28 -23.39 6.72 7.23
C ARG A 28 -23.45 8.00 8.06
N SER A 29 -23.91 9.10 7.45
CA SER A 29 -23.98 10.43 8.05
C SER A 29 -22.62 10.99 8.48
N MET A 30 -21.51 10.46 7.96
CA MET A 30 -20.17 10.98 8.25
C MET A 30 -19.91 12.27 7.48
N GLU A 31 -19.15 13.18 8.08
CA GLU A 31 -18.60 14.33 7.39
C GLU A 31 -17.53 13.86 6.38
N VAL A 32 -17.50 14.45 5.18
CA VAL A 32 -16.45 14.18 4.18
C VAL A 32 -15.68 15.45 3.91
N THR A 33 -14.36 15.40 4.07
CA THR A 33 -13.48 16.53 3.86
C THR A 33 -12.30 16.15 2.97
N VAL A 34 -11.92 17.07 2.08
CA VAL A 34 -10.63 16.98 1.39
C VAL A 34 -9.62 17.78 2.20
N LEU A 35 -8.51 17.16 2.57
CA LEU A 35 -7.47 17.83 3.34
C LEU A 35 -6.65 18.77 2.44
N PRO A 36 -6.30 19.97 2.90
CA PRO A 36 -5.34 20.81 2.21
C PRO A 36 -3.94 20.16 2.21
N VAL A 37 -3.08 20.59 1.30
CA VAL A 37 -1.72 20.06 1.21
C VAL A 37 -0.91 20.42 2.46
N GLY A 38 -0.40 19.41 3.16
CA GLY A 38 0.61 19.58 4.22
C GLY A 38 0.06 19.98 5.60
N THR A 39 -1.26 20.09 5.79
CA THR A 39 -1.83 20.42 7.10
C THR A 39 -3.21 19.80 7.30
N VAL A 40 -3.57 19.56 8.55
CA VAL A 40 -4.91 19.15 8.97
C VAL A 40 -5.58 20.34 9.66
N PRO A 41 -6.78 20.78 9.22
CA PRO A 41 -7.54 21.82 9.92
C PRO A 41 -7.86 21.43 11.36
N ASP A 42 -7.82 22.40 12.28
CA ASP A 42 -7.92 22.15 13.73
C ASP A 42 -9.16 21.34 14.14
N ARG A 43 -10.30 21.56 13.47
CA ARG A 43 -11.55 20.81 13.72
C ARG A 43 -11.47 19.28 13.48
N TYR A 44 -10.39 18.81 12.85
CA TYR A 44 -10.15 17.40 12.55
C TYR A 44 -8.91 16.83 13.26
N ARG A 45 -8.14 17.68 13.96
CA ARG A 45 -6.90 17.23 14.59
C ARG A 45 -7.20 16.30 15.75
N GLU A 46 -6.46 15.19 15.80
CA GLU A 46 -6.47 14.20 16.89
C GLU A 46 -7.86 13.68 17.28
N ARG A 47 -8.81 13.77 16.35
CA ARG A 47 -10.17 13.26 16.53
C ARG A 47 -10.17 11.74 16.37
N GLY A 48 -10.48 11.03 17.44
CA GLY A 48 -10.52 9.56 17.47
C GLY A 48 -11.59 8.90 16.58
N ASP A 49 -12.43 9.68 15.91
CA ASP A 49 -13.46 9.24 14.95
C ASP A 49 -13.10 9.58 13.49
N GLY A 50 -11.82 9.87 13.22
CA GLY A 50 -11.30 10.16 11.90
C GLY A 50 -10.90 8.93 11.11
N HIS A 51 -11.36 8.86 9.86
CA HIS A 51 -10.94 7.88 8.87
C HIS A 51 -10.16 8.58 7.75
N TYR A 52 -9.17 7.91 7.17
CA TYR A 52 -8.31 8.48 6.14
C TYR A 52 -8.29 7.62 4.87
N TYR A 53 -8.36 8.29 3.71
CA TYR A 53 -8.06 7.68 2.42
C TYR A 53 -7.13 8.58 1.60
N GLY A 54 -5.99 8.03 1.20
CA GLY A 54 -5.02 8.70 0.34
C GLY A 54 -3.72 7.90 0.22
N GLY A 55 -2.80 8.42 -0.60
CA GLY A 55 -1.52 7.75 -0.85
C GLY A 55 -0.53 7.86 0.32
N PRO A 56 0.41 6.92 0.46
CA PRO A 56 1.31 6.82 1.61
C PRO A 56 2.16 8.08 1.83
N ARG A 57 2.61 8.74 0.76
CA ARG A 57 3.38 10.00 0.84
C ARG A 57 2.60 11.16 1.45
N PHE A 58 1.29 11.23 1.20
CA PHE A 58 0.45 12.26 1.82
C PHE A 58 0.12 11.87 3.25
N ALA A 59 -0.18 10.59 3.49
CA ALA A 59 -0.46 10.03 4.80
C ALA A 59 0.69 10.34 5.80
N ALA A 60 1.94 10.15 5.39
CA ALA A 60 3.13 10.46 6.19
C ALA A 60 3.19 11.92 6.70
N ARG A 61 2.50 12.85 6.03
CA ARG A 61 2.46 14.28 6.42
C ARG A 61 1.30 14.61 7.36
N VAL A 62 0.19 13.90 7.27
CA VAL A 62 -1.08 14.27 7.94
C VAL A 62 -1.54 13.28 9.02
N ALA A 63 -1.11 12.02 8.96
CA ALA A 63 -1.65 10.94 9.81
C ALA A 63 -1.48 11.24 11.31
N ARG A 64 -0.29 11.71 11.72
CA ARG A 64 -0.03 12.14 13.10
C ARG A 64 -1.00 13.25 13.55
N GLN A 65 -1.21 14.26 12.71
CA GLN A 65 -2.11 15.37 13.03
C GLN A 65 -3.57 14.93 13.09
N LEU A 66 -3.98 13.94 12.29
CA LEU A 66 -5.32 13.34 12.33
C LEU A 66 -5.53 12.42 13.55
N GLY A 67 -4.47 12.02 14.25
CA GLY A 67 -4.56 10.95 15.26
C GLY A 67 -4.76 9.55 14.65
N VAL A 68 -4.37 9.33 13.39
CA VAL A 68 -4.47 8.04 12.70
C VAL A 68 -3.10 7.38 12.64
N ALA A 69 -3.03 6.11 13.05
CA ALA A 69 -1.83 5.30 12.89
C ALA A 69 -1.72 4.74 11.47
N LEU A 70 -0.53 4.80 10.87
CA LEU A 70 -0.24 4.13 9.61
C LEU A 70 0.26 2.72 9.93
N LEU A 71 -0.51 1.73 9.48
CA LEU A 71 -0.12 0.33 9.56
C LEU A 71 0.49 -0.06 8.22
N GLU A 72 1.76 -0.42 8.25
CA GLU A 72 2.47 -0.99 7.10
C GLU A 72 3.00 -2.36 7.53
N PRO A 73 2.71 -3.43 6.79
CA PRO A 73 3.28 -4.74 7.08
C PRO A 73 4.80 -4.67 6.87
N ASP A 74 5.54 -5.52 7.59
CA ASP A 74 6.96 -5.73 7.32
C ASP A 74 7.17 -6.16 5.85
N ASP A 75 8.28 -5.73 5.23
CA ASP A 75 8.58 -6.09 3.83
C ASP A 75 8.69 -7.62 3.62
N GLY A 76 8.98 -8.39 4.68
CA GLY A 76 9.01 -9.86 4.70
C GLY A 76 7.69 -10.53 5.08
N TRP A 77 6.61 -9.76 5.25
CA TRP A 77 5.31 -10.30 5.68
C TRP A 77 4.77 -11.32 4.69
N LEU A 78 4.85 -11.05 3.38
CA LEU A 78 4.22 -11.89 2.35
C LEU A 78 4.90 -13.26 2.23
N ASP A 79 6.23 -13.33 2.33
CA ASP A 79 7.00 -14.58 2.27
C ASP A 79 7.02 -15.34 3.62
N ALA A 80 6.58 -14.71 4.71
CA ALA A 80 6.35 -15.36 5.99
C ALA A 80 4.95 -16.00 6.14
N LEU A 81 4.02 -15.72 5.23
CA LEU A 81 2.66 -16.26 5.32
C LEU A 81 2.61 -17.78 5.09
N PRO A 82 1.78 -18.53 5.85
CA PRO A 82 1.52 -19.93 5.58
C PRO A 82 1.04 -20.17 4.15
N TYR A 83 1.45 -21.29 3.56
CA TYR A 83 1.08 -21.68 2.18
C TYR A 83 -0.44 -21.66 1.94
N ALA A 84 -1.24 -21.99 2.96
CA ALA A 84 -2.70 -21.95 2.87
C ALA A 84 -3.27 -20.56 2.51
N PHE A 85 -2.55 -19.47 2.81
CA PHE A 85 -2.96 -18.11 2.48
C PHE A 85 -2.37 -17.60 1.16
N THR A 86 -1.22 -18.12 0.74
CA THR A 86 -0.55 -17.67 -0.49
C THR A 86 -0.92 -18.52 -1.70
N GLY A 87 -1.26 -19.79 -1.51
CA GLY A 87 -1.52 -20.78 -2.56
C GLY A 87 -0.29 -21.08 -3.45
N ARG A 88 0.87 -20.52 -3.11
CA ARG A 88 2.13 -20.65 -3.84
C ARG A 88 3.31 -20.32 -2.94
N ARG A 89 4.49 -20.81 -3.28
CA ARG A 89 5.71 -20.42 -2.56
C ARG A 89 6.12 -19.01 -3.00
N VAL A 90 6.10 -18.06 -2.08
CA VAL A 90 6.60 -16.70 -2.28
C VAL A 90 7.92 -16.58 -1.53
N ARG A 91 8.92 -15.95 -2.15
CA ARG A 91 10.22 -15.66 -1.54
C ARG A 91 10.63 -14.24 -1.84
N ARG A 92 11.34 -13.61 -0.91
CA ARG A 92 12.06 -12.36 -1.16
C ARG A 92 13.56 -12.67 -1.19
N VAL A 93 14.21 -12.38 -2.32
CA VAL A 93 15.64 -12.66 -2.53
C VAL A 93 16.31 -11.47 -3.21
N PRO A 94 17.64 -11.28 -3.08
CA PRO A 94 18.36 -10.31 -3.90
C PRO A 94 18.18 -10.59 -5.39
N LEU A 95 18.15 -9.55 -6.24
CA LEU A 95 18.04 -9.68 -7.69
C LEU A 95 19.12 -10.60 -8.27
N SER A 96 20.33 -10.53 -7.75
CA SER A 96 21.44 -11.40 -8.12
C SER A 96 21.12 -12.88 -7.93
N GLU A 97 20.39 -13.23 -6.87
CA GLU A 97 19.90 -14.58 -6.61
C GLU A 97 18.71 -14.94 -7.50
N ALA A 98 17.74 -14.03 -7.65
CA ALA A 98 16.59 -14.23 -8.54
C ALA A 98 17.04 -14.59 -9.97
N ARG A 99 18.12 -13.96 -10.45
CA ARG A 99 18.71 -14.22 -11.77
C ARG A 99 19.25 -15.64 -11.99
N ARG A 100 19.53 -16.37 -10.91
CA ARG A 100 20.03 -17.74 -10.97
C ARG A 100 18.89 -18.78 -10.92
N LEU A 101 17.64 -18.35 -10.73
CA LEU A 101 16.51 -19.27 -10.63
C LEU A 101 16.17 -19.85 -12.02
N PRO A 102 16.11 -21.19 -12.15
CA PRO A 102 15.75 -21.83 -13.40
C PRO A 102 14.24 -21.84 -13.61
N GLY A 103 13.85 -21.89 -14.89
CA GLY A 103 12.46 -22.05 -15.31
C GLY A 103 11.56 -20.84 -15.02
N PRO A 104 10.29 -20.90 -15.44
CA PRO A 104 9.40 -19.76 -15.36
C PRO A 104 9.09 -19.34 -13.92
N LEU A 105 9.14 -18.02 -13.68
CA LEU A 105 8.84 -17.43 -12.39
C LEU A 105 8.10 -16.10 -12.55
N PHE A 106 7.14 -15.86 -11.65
CA PHE A 106 6.67 -14.51 -11.42
C PHE A 106 7.71 -13.76 -10.60
N ALA A 107 8.07 -12.55 -11.04
CA ALA A 107 8.98 -11.67 -10.31
C ALA A 107 8.44 -10.24 -10.30
N LYS A 108 8.61 -9.57 -9.17
CA LYS A 108 8.39 -8.13 -9.06
C LYS A 108 9.32 -7.54 -8.01
N PRO A 109 9.77 -6.29 -8.18
CA PRO A 109 10.34 -5.60 -7.05
C PRO A 109 9.22 -5.33 -6.01
N PRO A 110 9.50 -5.47 -4.70
CA PRO A 110 8.50 -5.31 -3.65
C PRO A 110 7.98 -3.87 -3.57
N THR A 111 8.87 -2.89 -3.77
CA THR A 111 8.62 -1.49 -3.39
C THR A 111 8.85 -0.52 -4.55
N ASP A 112 10.04 -0.54 -5.16
CA ASP A 112 10.33 0.31 -6.31
C ASP A 112 9.76 -0.31 -7.59
N LYS A 113 9.20 0.47 -8.50
CA LYS A 113 8.70 -0.09 -9.78
C LYS A 113 9.86 -0.21 -10.78
N SER A 114 11.00 -0.72 -10.33
CA SER A 114 12.26 -0.73 -11.11
C SER A 114 12.17 -1.61 -12.37
N PHE A 115 11.33 -2.64 -12.36
CA PHE A 115 10.95 -3.39 -13.55
C PHE A 115 9.51 -3.91 -13.47
N PRO A 116 8.90 -4.32 -14.60
CA PRO A 116 7.53 -4.80 -14.63
C PRO A 116 7.29 -6.02 -13.74
N ALA A 117 6.18 -6.03 -13.00
CA ALA A 117 5.72 -7.24 -12.33
C ALA A 117 5.16 -8.22 -13.38
N ALA A 118 5.86 -9.31 -13.65
CA ALA A 118 5.52 -10.22 -14.75
C ALA A 118 6.00 -11.66 -14.48
N VAL A 119 5.56 -12.58 -15.33
CA VAL A 119 6.17 -13.90 -15.48
C VAL A 119 7.30 -13.81 -16.48
N TYR A 120 8.47 -14.29 -16.10
CA TYR A 120 9.66 -14.40 -16.94
C TYR A 120 9.91 -15.87 -17.26
N GLY A 121 10.50 -16.18 -18.42
CA GLY A 121 10.82 -17.56 -18.80
C GLY A 121 11.91 -18.18 -17.91
N SER A 122 12.77 -17.34 -17.35
CA SER A 122 13.77 -17.69 -16.33
C SER A 122 14.23 -16.46 -15.57
N GLY A 123 14.94 -16.66 -14.46
CA GLY A 123 15.58 -15.57 -13.73
C GLY A 123 16.56 -14.77 -14.59
N ALA A 124 17.20 -15.40 -15.57
CA ALA A 124 18.19 -14.76 -16.44
C ALA A 124 17.60 -13.64 -17.31
N GLU A 125 16.29 -13.64 -17.52
CA GLU A 125 15.57 -12.64 -18.30
C GLU A 125 15.17 -11.39 -17.50
N LEU A 126 15.44 -11.37 -16.18
CA LEU A 126 15.06 -10.24 -15.33
C LEU A 126 15.78 -8.95 -15.76
N PRO A 127 15.04 -7.83 -15.96
CA PRO A 127 15.63 -6.56 -16.41
C PRO A 127 16.73 -6.04 -15.47
N PRO A 128 17.64 -5.20 -15.98
CA PRO A 128 18.61 -4.52 -15.13
C PRO A 128 17.92 -3.57 -14.13
N ALA A 129 18.44 -3.53 -12.91
CA ALA A 129 18.10 -2.55 -11.88
C ALA A 129 19.40 -2.02 -11.25
N ALA A 130 19.33 -0.86 -10.58
CA ALA A 130 20.47 -0.30 -9.88
C ALA A 130 20.78 -1.10 -8.61
N GLY A 131 22.03 -1.54 -8.45
CA GLY A 131 22.47 -2.32 -7.28
C GLY A 131 21.94 -3.77 -7.29
N ASP A 132 21.66 -4.30 -6.10
CA ASP A 132 21.10 -5.65 -5.90
C ASP A 132 19.81 -5.57 -5.06
N PRO A 133 18.73 -5.00 -5.61
CA PRO A 133 17.50 -4.81 -4.86
C PRO A 133 16.84 -6.15 -4.53
N LEU A 134 16.05 -6.18 -3.46
CA LEU A 134 15.22 -7.34 -3.17
C LEU A 134 14.13 -7.48 -4.24
N VAL A 135 13.82 -8.72 -4.60
CA VAL A 135 12.79 -9.12 -5.56
C VAL A 135 11.89 -10.15 -4.89
N GLN A 136 10.58 -9.95 -5.03
CA GLN A 136 9.59 -10.97 -4.69
C GLN A 136 9.43 -11.92 -5.86
N VAL A 137 9.72 -13.19 -5.63
CA VAL A 137 9.65 -14.25 -6.64
C VAL A 137 8.66 -15.34 -6.22
N SER A 138 8.03 -15.94 -7.21
CA SER A 138 7.20 -17.13 -7.02
C SER A 138 7.28 -18.04 -8.25
N PRO A 139 7.52 -19.35 -8.09
CA PRO A 139 7.41 -20.30 -9.21
C PRO A 139 6.02 -20.24 -9.85
N VAL A 140 5.96 -20.44 -11.16
CA VAL A 140 4.71 -20.54 -11.93
C VAL A 140 4.24 -21.98 -12.03
#